data_AF-A0A7C8E145-F1
#
_entry.id   AF-A0A7C8E145-F1
#
_cell.length_a   1.000
_cell.length_b   1.000
_cell.length_c   1.000
_cell.angle_alpha   90.00
_cell.angle_beta   90.00
_cell.angle_gamma   90.00
#
_symmetry.space_group_name_H-M   'P 1'
#
loop_
_entity.id
_entity.type
_entity.pdbx_description
1 polymer ?
#
loop_
_entity_poly.entity_id
_entity_poly.type
_entity_poly.pdbx_seq_one_letter_code
_entity_poly.pdbx_strand_id
1 'polypeptide(L)'
;IALLPTYLENKNSSLIYMVNKLIEKSENKHSGFYLDNYKELKEKLLYLEEGDKKTILFGVSYALLNLIDFHKFKLKKTIIIETGGMKGKRKELIKSELHQMLKIGFGVKNINSEYGMTELISQAYSIHNEKFKSPPWMKIYIRESEDPMKIKTDNKSGGINIIDLANYNSCSFIATDDLGKLDKNGNFEILGRLDNSDQRGCNLLID
;
A
#
# COMPACT_ATOMS: atom_id res chain seq x y z
N ILE A 1 12.52 -9.27 -1.83
CA ILE A 1 12.16 -9.58 -3.23
C ILE A 1 11.02 -8.65 -3.64
N ALA A 2 10.95 -8.26 -4.92
CA ALA A 2 9.98 -7.29 -5.40
C ALA A 2 9.30 -7.74 -6.71
N LEU A 3 7.98 -7.82 -6.74
CA LEU A 3 7.16 -8.10 -7.91
C LEU A 3 6.53 -6.78 -8.43
N LEU A 4 7.26 -6.06 -9.27
CA LEU A 4 6.95 -4.69 -9.69
C LEU A 4 7.08 -4.58 -11.23
N PRO A 5 6.09 -5.06 -12.01
CA PRO A 5 6.23 -5.30 -13.46
C PRO A 5 6.32 -4.04 -14.32
N THR A 6 5.51 -3.03 -14.00
CA THR A 6 5.36 -1.81 -14.81
C THR A 6 6.37 -0.71 -14.47
N TYR A 7 7.34 -1.00 -13.61
CA TYR A 7 8.12 0.06 -12.97
C TYR A 7 9.55 0.22 -13.51
N LEU A 8 10.09 -0.76 -14.25
CA LEU A 8 11.39 -0.57 -14.93
C LEU A 8 11.35 0.50 -16.02
N GLU A 9 10.17 0.80 -16.57
CA GLU A 9 9.99 1.87 -17.55
C GLU A 9 10.07 3.27 -16.90
N ASN A 10 9.95 3.36 -15.57
CA ASN A 10 9.91 4.62 -14.83
C ASN A 10 11.07 4.70 -13.82
N LYS A 11 12.26 5.06 -14.32
CA LYS A 11 13.51 5.20 -13.55
C LYS A 11 13.41 6.16 -12.36
N ASN A 12 12.41 7.04 -12.34
CA ASN A 12 12.19 8.03 -11.29
C ASN A 12 11.17 7.59 -10.23
N SER A 13 10.77 6.31 -10.21
CA SER A 13 9.85 5.77 -9.21
C SER A 13 10.50 5.73 -7.82
N SER A 14 9.91 6.44 -6.86
CA SER A 14 10.32 6.42 -5.44
C SER A 14 10.21 5.03 -4.82
N LEU A 15 9.17 4.27 -5.17
CA LEU A 15 8.99 2.87 -4.73
C LEU A 15 10.15 1.99 -5.18
N ILE A 16 10.54 2.07 -6.46
CA ILE A 16 11.69 1.30 -6.99
C ILE A 16 12.98 1.72 -6.31
N TYR A 17 13.21 3.01 -6.14
CA TYR A 17 14.38 3.50 -5.44
C TYR A 17 14.47 2.92 -4.02
N MET A 18 13.38 3.00 -3.25
CA MET A 18 13.31 2.46 -1.89
C MET A 18 13.58 0.95 -1.87
N VAL A 19 12.86 0.18 -2.69
CA VAL A 19 12.99 -1.28 -2.72
C VAL A 19 14.38 -1.70 -3.19
N ASN A 20 14.97 -0.98 -4.15
CA ASN A 20 16.35 -1.24 -4.59
C ASN A 20 17.35 -1.01 -3.45
N LYS A 21 17.19 0.08 -2.67
CA LYS A 21 18.03 0.34 -1.49
C LYS A 21 17.88 -0.75 -0.44
N LEU A 22 16.68 -1.30 -0.23
CA LEU A 22 16.47 -2.44 0.67
C LEU A 22 17.12 -3.73 0.16
N ILE A 23 17.08 -3.97 -1.16
CA ILE A 23 17.74 -5.11 -1.80
C ILE A 23 19.26 -5.01 -1.63
N GLU A 24 19.85 -3.86 -1.96
CA GLU A 24 21.29 -3.59 -1.78
C GLU A 24 21.71 -3.80 -0.32
N LYS A 25 20.98 -3.21 0.63
CA LYS A 25 21.26 -3.30 2.06
C LYS A 25 21.08 -4.72 2.62
N SER A 26 20.28 -5.56 1.97
CA SER A 26 20.08 -6.94 2.43
C SER A 26 21.30 -7.83 2.20
N GLU A 27 22.20 -7.44 1.29
CA GLU A 27 23.39 -8.21 0.86
C GLU A 27 23.07 -9.67 0.48
N ASN A 28 21.81 -9.96 0.18
CA ASN A 28 21.35 -11.31 -0.09
C ASN A 28 21.25 -11.52 -1.60
N LYS A 29 22.06 -12.44 -2.14
CA LYS A 29 22.06 -12.82 -3.57
C LYS A 29 20.70 -13.31 -4.10
N HIS A 30 19.76 -13.65 -3.21
CA HIS A 30 18.40 -14.06 -3.57
C HIS A 30 17.40 -12.90 -3.62
N SER A 31 17.81 -11.70 -3.22
CA SER A 31 17.03 -10.48 -3.37
C SER A 31 17.09 -9.96 -4.81
N GLY A 32 15.96 -9.53 -5.35
CA GLY A 32 15.89 -9.00 -6.70
C GLY A 32 14.48 -8.52 -7.07
N PHE A 33 14.41 -7.89 -8.25
CA PHE A 33 13.16 -7.49 -8.90
C PHE A 33 12.68 -8.57 -9.86
N TYR A 34 11.36 -8.74 -9.91
CA TYR A 34 10.64 -9.64 -10.80
C TYR A 34 9.58 -8.81 -11.51
N LEU A 35 9.54 -8.92 -12.83
CA LEU A 35 8.58 -8.18 -13.65
C LEU A 35 7.32 -9.00 -13.82
N ASP A 36 7.29 -9.86 -14.83
CA ASP A 36 6.20 -10.79 -15.09
C ASP A 36 6.67 -12.25 -15.09
N ASN A 37 7.85 -12.52 -14.53
CA ASN A 37 8.37 -13.89 -14.41
C ASN A 37 7.82 -14.59 -13.17
N TYR A 38 6.52 -14.89 -13.19
CA TYR A 38 5.83 -15.55 -12.07
C TYR A 38 6.37 -16.95 -11.78
N LYS A 39 6.86 -17.66 -12.81
CA LYS A 39 7.46 -19.00 -12.65
C LYS A 39 8.74 -18.92 -11.81
N GLU A 40 9.67 -18.05 -12.18
CA GLU A 40 10.92 -17.88 -11.44
C GLU A 40 10.69 -17.36 -10.02
N LEU A 41 9.76 -16.40 -9.87
CA LEU A 41 9.41 -15.88 -8.54
C LEU A 41 8.81 -16.98 -7.65
N LYS A 42 7.90 -17.79 -8.19
CA LYS A 42 7.33 -18.95 -7.46
C LYS A 42 8.45 -19.88 -6.99
N GLU A 43 9.33 -20.31 -7.89
CA GLU A 43 10.44 -21.20 -7.54
C GLU A 43 11.35 -20.58 -6.48
N LYS A 44 11.64 -19.28 -6.58
CA LYS A 44 12.43 -18.54 -5.59
C LYS A 44 11.76 -18.52 -4.21
N LEU A 45 10.46 -18.23 -4.16
CA LEU A 45 9.72 -18.16 -2.90
C LEU A 45 9.66 -19.52 -2.21
N LEU A 46 9.43 -20.61 -2.95
CA LEU A 46 9.43 -21.96 -2.40
C LEU A 46 10.81 -22.34 -1.85
N TYR A 47 11.87 -22.06 -2.60
CA TYR A 47 13.25 -22.27 -2.13
C TYR A 47 13.56 -21.51 -0.84
N LEU A 48 13.15 -20.23 -0.75
CA LEU A 48 13.41 -19.41 0.44
C LEU A 48 12.57 -19.83 1.65
N GLU A 49 11.39 -20.40 1.42
CA GLU A 49 10.50 -20.88 2.48
C GLU A 49 11.08 -22.11 3.20
N GLU A 50 11.88 -22.93 2.49
CA GLU A 50 12.63 -24.05 3.06
C GLU A 50 13.78 -23.57 3.98
N GLY A 51 14.34 -22.39 3.74
CA GLY A 51 15.42 -21.81 4.55
C GLY A 51 14.96 -21.18 5.87
N ASP A 52 15.90 -20.76 6.72
CA ASP A 52 15.58 -20.23 8.07
C ASP A 52 15.26 -18.72 8.10
N LYS A 53 15.53 -18.02 7.01
CA LYS A 53 15.38 -16.56 6.95
C LYS A 53 13.97 -16.17 6.54
N LYS A 54 13.43 -15.13 7.17
CA LYS A 54 12.19 -14.50 6.71
C LYS A 54 12.40 -13.84 5.37
N THR A 55 11.40 -13.95 4.50
CA THR A 55 11.39 -13.31 3.18
C THR A 55 10.39 -12.16 3.20
N ILE A 56 10.74 -11.03 2.60
CA ILE A 56 9.78 -9.95 2.33
C ILE A 56 9.54 -9.91 0.83
N LEU A 57 8.26 -10.03 0.44
CA LEU A 57 7.78 -9.82 -0.93
C LEU A 57 7.02 -8.51 -0.99
N PHE A 58 7.61 -7.50 -1.63
CA PHE A 58 6.89 -6.32 -2.08
C PHE A 58 6.20 -6.63 -3.40
N GLY A 59 4.97 -6.17 -3.59
CA GLY A 59 4.33 -6.26 -4.89
C GLY A 59 3.15 -5.31 -5.05
N VAL A 60 2.87 -4.96 -6.30
CA VAL A 60 1.64 -4.24 -6.65
C VAL A 60 0.45 -5.19 -6.70
N SER A 61 -0.73 -4.68 -6.37
CA SER A 61 -1.92 -5.49 -6.09
C SER A 61 -2.27 -6.43 -7.26
N TYR A 62 -2.27 -5.93 -8.50
CA TYR A 62 -2.65 -6.75 -9.67
C TYR A 62 -1.62 -7.85 -9.95
N ALA A 63 -0.33 -7.59 -9.75
CA ALA A 63 0.73 -8.55 -10.00
C ALA A 63 0.74 -9.64 -8.92
N LEU A 64 0.48 -9.28 -7.67
CA LEU A 64 0.27 -10.25 -6.59
C LEU A 64 -0.94 -11.14 -6.86
N LEU A 65 -2.05 -10.57 -7.37
CA LEU A 65 -3.22 -11.33 -7.81
C LEU A 65 -2.86 -12.29 -8.96
N ASN A 66 -2.16 -11.83 -10.00
CA ASN A 66 -1.68 -12.69 -11.08
C ASN A 66 -0.80 -13.83 -10.58
N LEU A 67 0.09 -13.56 -9.62
CA LEU A 67 0.96 -14.58 -9.04
C LEU A 67 0.16 -15.65 -8.29
N ILE A 68 -0.85 -15.27 -7.50
CA ILE A 68 -1.68 -16.25 -6.80
C ILE A 68 -2.68 -16.98 -7.72
N ASP A 69 -3.03 -16.39 -8.85
CA ASP A 69 -3.82 -17.05 -9.89
C ASP A 69 -2.96 -18.08 -10.63
N PHE A 70 -1.68 -17.77 -10.85
CA PHE A 70 -0.69 -18.69 -11.40
C PHE A 70 -0.35 -19.85 -10.45
N HIS A 71 -0.21 -19.58 -9.14
CA HIS A 71 0.10 -20.61 -8.14
C HIS A 71 -0.40 -20.24 -6.74
N LYS A 72 -1.08 -21.18 -6.07
CA LYS A 72 -1.45 -21.04 -4.66
C LYS A 72 -0.33 -21.55 -3.76
N PHE A 73 0.06 -20.77 -2.75
CA PHE A 73 1.15 -21.08 -1.83
C PHE A 73 0.63 -21.45 -0.43
N LYS A 74 1.55 -21.95 0.41
CA LYS A 74 1.37 -22.11 1.86
C LYS A 74 2.59 -21.54 2.60
N LEU A 75 2.80 -20.23 2.48
CA LEU A 75 3.96 -19.56 3.04
C LEU A 75 3.78 -19.30 4.54
N LYS A 76 4.81 -19.57 5.33
CA LYS A 76 4.86 -19.37 6.79
C LYS A 76 5.88 -18.31 7.19
N LYS A 77 6.96 -18.16 6.41
CA LYS A 77 8.09 -17.26 6.69
C LYS A 77 8.12 -16.04 5.77
N THR A 78 7.22 -15.98 4.80
CA THR A 78 7.14 -14.86 3.85
C THR A 78 6.15 -13.80 4.32
N ILE A 79 6.65 -12.58 4.43
CA ILE A 79 5.89 -11.36 4.71
C ILE A 79 5.52 -10.73 3.37
N ILE A 80 4.23 -10.58 3.11
CA ILE A 80 3.71 -9.93 1.91
C ILE A 80 3.42 -8.46 2.22
N ILE A 81 3.96 -7.55 1.42
CA ILE A 81 3.68 -6.11 1.45
C ILE A 81 3.07 -5.70 0.11
N GLU A 82 1.80 -5.36 0.15
CA GLU A 82 1.03 -4.83 -0.96
C GLU A 82 1.23 -3.31 -1.06
N THR A 83 1.52 -2.80 -2.25
CA THR A 83 1.97 -1.40 -2.46
C THR A 83 1.02 -0.57 -3.34
N GLY A 84 -0.23 -1.02 -3.51
CA GLY A 84 -1.22 -0.41 -4.41
C GLY A 84 -1.04 -0.83 -5.87
N GLY A 85 -1.61 -0.04 -6.79
CA GLY A 85 -1.35 -0.16 -8.23
C GLY A 85 -2.43 -0.89 -9.06
N MET A 86 -3.69 -0.97 -8.62
CA MET A 86 -4.76 -1.61 -9.40
C MET A 86 -5.23 -0.83 -10.65
N LYS A 87 -4.93 0.47 -10.73
CA LYS A 87 -5.51 1.40 -11.72
C LYS A 87 -5.31 0.90 -13.16
N GLY A 88 -6.42 0.64 -13.86
CA GLY A 88 -6.44 0.26 -15.28
C GLY A 88 -5.94 -1.16 -15.61
N LYS A 89 -5.65 -2.01 -14.61
CA LYS A 89 -5.12 -3.37 -14.82
C LYS A 89 -6.10 -4.49 -14.45
N ARG A 90 -7.03 -4.27 -13.52
CA ARG A 90 -8.11 -5.20 -13.13
C ARG A 90 -9.33 -4.40 -12.66
N LYS A 91 -10.47 -5.09 -12.43
CA LYS A 91 -11.63 -4.52 -11.73
C LYS A 91 -11.18 -3.96 -10.37
N GLU A 92 -11.63 -2.76 -10.00
CA GLU A 92 -11.35 -2.20 -8.69
C GLU A 92 -12.00 -3.07 -7.60
N LEU A 93 -11.18 -3.49 -6.63
CA LEU A 93 -11.59 -4.30 -5.48
C LEU A 93 -11.48 -3.45 -4.23
N ILE A 94 -12.38 -3.70 -3.27
CA ILE A 94 -12.22 -3.12 -1.94
C ILE A 94 -10.98 -3.77 -1.30
N LYS A 95 -10.22 -2.99 -0.52
CA LYS A 95 -8.94 -3.44 0.05
C LYS A 95 -9.06 -4.73 0.88
N SER A 96 -10.15 -4.88 1.63
CA SER A 96 -10.45 -6.08 2.41
C SER A 96 -10.67 -7.32 1.54
N GLU A 97 -11.36 -7.18 0.41
CA GLU A 97 -11.56 -8.26 -0.57
C GLU A 97 -10.23 -8.68 -1.21
N LEU A 98 -9.44 -7.70 -1.64
CA LEU A 98 -8.09 -7.93 -2.16
C LEU A 98 -7.24 -8.69 -1.14
N HIS A 99 -7.19 -8.23 0.10
CA HIS A 99 -6.44 -8.88 1.16
C HIS A 99 -6.94 -10.30 1.44
N GLN A 100 -8.24 -10.55 1.42
CA GLN A 100 -8.79 -11.89 1.60
C GLN A 100 -8.32 -12.84 0.50
N MET A 101 -8.39 -12.41 -0.77
CA MET A 101 -7.88 -13.19 -1.90
C MET A 101 -6.38 -13.48 -1.76
N LEU A 102 -5.58 -12.48 -1.40
CA LEU A 102 -4.13 -12.63 -1.21
C LEU A 102 -3.79 -13.54 -0.02
N LYS A 103 -4.50 -13.44 1.12
CA LYS A 103 -4.33 -14.34 2.28
C LYS A 103 -4.55 -15.79 1.88
N ILE A 104 -5.66 -16.08 1.21
CA ILE A 104 -5.99 -17.43 0.72
C ILE A 104 -4.95 -17.88 -0.32
N GLY A 105 -4.59 -16.99 -1.25
CA GLY A 105 -3.66 -17.26 -2.33
C GLY A 105 -2.25 -17.61 -1.87
N PHE A 106 -1.71 -16.87 -0.91
CA PHE A 106 -0.38 -17.10 -0.36
C PHE A 106 -0.37 -18.09 0.82
N GLY A 107 -1.53 -18.41 1.39
CA GLY A 107 -1.67 -19.23 2.59
C GLY A 107 -1.12 -18.54 3.84
N VAL A 108 -1.20 -17.20 3.90
CA VAL A 108 -0.69 -16.39 5.01
C VAL A 108 -1.84 -15.82 5.85
N LYS A 109 -1.59 -15.60 7.15
CA LYS A 109 -2.60 -15.02 8.05
C LYS A 109 -2.91 -13.55 7.73
N ASN A 110 -1.88 -12.79 7.35
CA ASN A 110 -1.94 -11.35 7.20
C ASN A 110 -1.26 -10.92 5.91
N ILE A 111 -1.85 -9.90 5.27
CA ILE A 111 -1.22 -9.12 4.22
C ILE A 111 -0.95 -7.74 4.83
N ASN A 112 0.26 -7.24 4.63
CA ASN A 112 0.60 -5.89 5.03
C ASN A 112 0.45 -4.96 3.83
N SER A 113 0.27 -3.68 4.09
CA SER A 113 0.21 -2.68 3.03
C SER A 113 1.15 -1.54 3.29
N GLU A 114 1.67 -1.00 2.21
CA GLU A 114 2.32 0.30 2.16
C GLU A 114 1.34 1.34 1.62
N TYR A 115 1.35 2.52 2.23
CA TYR A 115 0.70 3.71 1.71
C TYR A 115 1.77 4.76 1.43
N GLY A 116 1.72 5.30 0.22
CA GLY A 116 2.62 6.32 -0.29
C GLY A 116 2.08 6.88 -1.60
N MET A 117 2.71 7.94 -2.09
CA MET A 117 2.40 8.59 -3.37
C MET A 117 3.61 9.39 -3.84
N THR A 118 3.54 9.92 -5.06
CA THR A 118 4.62 10.69 -5.69
C THR A 118 4.99 11.96 -4.92
N GLU A 119 4.02 12.54 -4.23
CA GLU A 119 4.12 13.76 -3.45
C GLU A 119 4.78 13.52 -2.09
N LEU A 120 4.89 12.27 -1.65
CA LEU A 120 5.44 11.89 -0.34
C LEU A 120 6.85 11.30 -0.48
N ILE A 121 7.73 11.67 0.44
CA ILE A 121 9.02 11.01 0.63
C ILE A 121 8.87 9.85 1.63
N SER A 122 7.99 10.02 2.63
CA SER A 122 7.73 9.01 3.66
C SER A 122 6.66 8.00 3.24
N GLN A 123 6.78 6.78 3.77
CA GLN A 123 5.79 5.71 3.64
C GLN A 123 5.14 5.44 4.98
N ALA A 124 3.84 5.14 4.96
CA ALA A 124 3.12 4.60 6.11
C ALA A 124 2.82 3.12 5.87
N TYR A 125 2.80 2.32 6.94
CA TYR A 125 2.61 0.88 6.81
C TYR A 125 1.46 0.38 7.67
N SER A 126 0.63 -0.47 7.07
CA SER A 126 -0.37 -1.27 7.77
C SER A 126 0.19 -2.65 8.04
N ILE A 127 0.41 -2.97 9.32
CA ILE A 127 0.89 -4.27 9.75
C ILE A 127 -0.27 -5.04 10.38
N HIS A 128 -0.74 -6.08 9.69
CA HIS A 128 -1.76 -7.05 10.13
C HIS A 128 -3.24 -6.61 10.20
N ASN A 129 -3.59 -5.32 10.17
CA ASN A 129 -4.96 -4.88 10.50
C ASN A 129 -5.53 -3.74 9.65
N GLU A 130 -4.97 -3.48 8.46
CA GLU A 130 -5.45 -2.44 7.51
C GLU A 130 -5.39 -1.00 8.06
N LYS A 131 -4.81 -0.82 9.24
CA LYS A 131 -4.56 0.49 9.86
C LYS A 131 -3.11 0.89 9.65
N PHE A 132 -2.92 2.00 8.98
CA PHE A 132 -1.62 2.54 8.66
C PHE A 132 -1.05 3.31 9.84
N LYS A 133 0.23 3.03 10.12
CA LYS A 133 1.06 3.76 11.07
C LYS A 133 2.03 4.63 10.30
N SER A 134 1.99 5.91 10.60
CA SER A 134 2.95 6.89 10.06
C SER A 134 4.24 6.90 10.89
N PRO A 135 5.40 7.19 10.28
CA PRO A 135 6.61 7.50 11.03
C PRO A 135 6.44 8.81 11.84
N PRO A 136 7.27 9.08 12.85
CA PRO A 136 7.12 10.25 13.73
C PRO A 136 7.13 11.61 13.04
N TRP A 137 7.74 11.70 11.85
CA TRP A 137 7.84 12.93 11.04
C TRP A 137 6.71 13.07 10.00
N MET A 138 5.77 12.14 9.96
CA MET A 138 4.59 12.17 9.09
C MET A 138 3.32 12.22 9.94
N LYS A 139 2.51 13.26 9.77
CA LYS A 139 1.28 13.48 10.52
C LYS A 139 0.07 13.48 9.59
N ILE A 140 -0.96 12.75 9.98
CA ILE A 140 -2.24 12.69 9.27
C ILE A 140 -3.26 13.58 9.97
N TYR A 141 -4.05 14.29 9.18
CA TYR A 141 -5.23 15.04 9.59
C TYR A 141 -6.40 14.64 8.71
N ILE A 142 -7.61 14.67 9.28
CA ILE A 142 -8.84 14.48 8.53
C ILE A 142 -9.51 15.84 8.39
N ARG A 143 -9.80 16.28 7.16
CA ARG A 143 -10.56 17.51 6.87
C ARG A 143 -12.00 17.20 6.50
N GLU A 144 -12.87 18.21 6.59
CA GLU A 144 -14.21 18.13 6.01
C GLU A 144 -14.14 18.05 4.49
N SER A 145 -15.12 17.40 3.88
CA SER A 145 -15.17 17.24 2.42
C SER A 145 -15.57 18.56 1.74
N GLU A 146 -16.35 19.37 2.45
CA GLU A 146 -16.98 20.60 1.98
C GLU A 146 -16.15 21.86 2.33
N ASP A 147 -15.36 21.82 3.40
CA ASP A 147 -14.49 22.91 3.83
C ASP A 147 -13.04 22.42 4.02
N PRO A 148 -12.13 22.75 3.08
CA PRO A 148 -10.75 22.27 3.15
C PRO A 148 -9.93 22.89 4.29
N MET A 149 -10.39 23.98 4.90
CA MET A 149 -9.72 24.64 6.03
C MET A 149 -10.13 24.05 7.39
N LYS A 150 -11.18 23.21 7.42
CA LYS A 150 -11.73 22.67 8.65
C LYS A 150 -11.26 21.25 8.91
N ILE A 151 -10.46 21.09 9.95
CA ILE A 151 -9.97 19.79 10.43
C ILE A 151 -10.98 19.18 11.40
N LYS A 152 -11.34 17.92 11.16
CA LYS A 152 -12.24 17.13 11.99
C LYS A 152 -11.50 16.58 13.21
N THR A 153 -12.14 16.63 14.36
CA THR A 153 -11.64 16.08 15.63
C THR A 153 -12.55 14.98 16.19
N ASP A 154 -13.62 14.61 15.48
CA ASP A 154 -14.65 13.68 15.93
C ASP A 154 -14.40 12.22 15.51
N ASN A 155 -13.21 11.91 14.97
CA ASN A 155 -12.82 10.61 14.42
C ASN A 155 -13.72 10.09 13.28
N LYS A 156 -14.56 10.94 12.69
CA LYS A 156 -15.34 10.56 11.50
C LYS A 156 -14.46 10.58 10.25
N SER A 157 -14.97 9.95 9.20
CA SER A 157 -14.33 9.98 7.88
C SER A 157 -14.33 11.38 7.27
N GLY A 158 -13.35 11.63 6.41
CA GLY A 158 -13.20 12.87 5.65
C GLY A 158 -11.94 12.82 4.78
N GLY A 159 -11.62 13.93 4.13
CA GLY A 159 -10.44 14.03 3.29
C GLY A 159 -9.14 13.89 4.09
N ILE A 160 -8.14 13.21 3.55
CA ILE A 160 -6.85 13.05 4.20
C ILE A 160 -5.94 14.23 3.83
N ASN A 161 -5.46 14.93 4.86
CA ASN A 161 -4.34 15.85 4.77
C ASN A 161 -3.12 15.22 5.43
N ILE A 162 -1.95 15.44 4.84
CA ILE A 162 -0.68 14.88 5.28
C ILE A 162 0.32 16.02 5.50
N ILE A 163 0.97 16.00 6.66
CA ILE A 163 2.21 16.74 6.89
C ILE A 163 3.36 15.73 6.83
N ASP A 164 4.24 15.84 5.85
CA ASP A 164 5.44 15.01 5.75
C ASP A 164 6.69 15.89 5.88
N LEU A 165 7.34 15.87 7.04
CA LEU A 165 8.53 16.69 7.28
C LEU A 165 9.78 16.14 6.57
N ALA A 166 9.71 14.93 6.00
CA ALA A 166 10.78 14.44 5.13
C ALA A 166 10.80 15.17 3.78
N ASN A 167 9.70 15.82 3.38
CA ASN A 167 9.59 16.70 2.21
C ASN A 167 10.35 18.02 2.44
N TYR A 168 11.64 17.93 2.74
CA TYR A 168 12.48 19.09 3.08
C TYR A 168 12.66 20.06 1.90
N ASN A 169 12.74 19.53 0.67
CA ASN A 169 12.92 20.30 -0.56
C ASN A 169 11.64 20.38 -1.42
N SER A 170 10.49 20.04 -0.86
CA SER A 170 9.18 20.05 -1.55
C SER A 170 8.07 20.47 -0.59
N CYS A 171 6.82 20.48 -1.05
CA CYS A 171 5.71 20.84 -0.16
C CYS A 171 5.51 19.78 0.91
N SER A 172 5.64 20.15 2.19
CA SER A 172 5.38 19.24 3.31
C SER A 172 3.90 19.11 3.65
N PHE A 173 3.04 20.02 3.19
CA PHE A 173 1.62 20.08 3.54
C PHE A 173 0.78 19.70 2.32
N ILE A 174 0.23 18.49 2.33
CA ILE A 174 -0.42 17.90 1.17
C ILE A 174 -1.88 17.63 1.51
N ALA A 175 -2.78 18.24 0.75
CA ALA A 175 -4.19 17.83 0.72
C ALA A 175 -4.34 16.75 -0.34
N THR A 176 -4.66 15.53 0.08
CA THR A 176 -4.86 14.40 -0.84
C THR A 176 -6.33 14.27 -1.21
N ASP A 177 -6.60 13.62 -2.33
CA ASP A 177 -7.95 13.18 -2.71
C ASP A 177 -8.32 11.82 -2.11
N ASP A 178 -7.63 11.36 -1.07
CA ASP A 178 -7.98 10.12 -0.38
C ASP A 178 -8.99 10.40 0.75
N LEU A 179 -9.99 9.53 0.86
CA LEU A 179 -10.95 9.51 1.96
C LEU A 179 -10.42 8.58 3.05
N GLY A 180 -10.43 9.04 4.31
CA GLY A 180 -9.99 8.22 5.42
C GLY A 180 -10.56 8.64 6.76
N LYS A 181 -10.13 7.93 7.80
CA LYS A 181 -10.46 8.24 9.21
C LYS A 181 -9.26 7.94 10.09
N LEU A 182 -9.19 8.62 11.23
CA LEU A 182 -8.19 8.37 12.28
C LEU A 182 -8.82 7.62 13.45
N ASP A 183 -8.03 6.73 14.06
CA ASP A 183 -8.36 6.18 15.37
C ASP A 183 -7.73 6.99 16.51
N LYS A 184 -8.13 6.68 17.75
CA LYS A 184 -7.65 7.36 18.96
C LYS A 184 -6.13 7.27 19.16
N ASN A 185 -5.46 6.33 18.51
CA ASN A 185 -4.01 6.15 18.60
C ASN A 185 -3.27 6.85 17.45
N GLY A 186 -3.99 7.56 16.56
CA GLY A 186 -3.43 8.24 15.40
C GLY A 186 -3.12 7.32 14.22
N ASN A 187 -3.56 6.06 14.24
CA ASN A 187 -3.49 5.22 13.04
C ASN A 187 -4.63 5.61 12.10
N PHE A 188 -4.41 5.49 10.80
CA PHE A 188 -5.41 5.86 9.80
C PHE A 188 -5.82 4.69 8.91
N GLU A 189 -7.04 4.74 8.40
CA GLU A 189 -7.59 3.81 7.41
C GLU A 189 -7.87 4.57 6.11
N ILE A 190 -7.53 3.97 4.97
CA ILE A 190 -7.91 4.46 3.64
C ILE A 190 -9.23 3.81 3.25
N LEU A 191 -10.26 4.63 3.03
CA LEU A 191 -11.62 4.20 2.71
C LEU A 191 -11.93 4.28 1.22
N GLY A 192 -11.15 5.05 0.47
CA GLY A 192 -11.34 5.25 -0.97
C GLY A 192 -10.77 6.59 -1.43
N ARG A 193 -11.26 7.08 -2.55
CA ARG A 193 -11.03 8.45 -3.01
C ARG A 193 -12.22 9.34 -2.60
N LEU A 194 -11.97 10.63 -2.45
CA LEU A 194 -13.02 11.62 -2.43
C LEU A 194 -13.64 11.67 -3.83
N ASP A 195 -14.87 11.19 -3.96
CA ASP A 195 -15.64 11.40 -5.19
C ASP A 195 -16.29 12.79 -5.12
N ASN A 196 -16.41 13.46 -6.26
CA ASN A 196 -17.10 14.75 -6.37
C ASN A 196 -18.60 14.68 -5.97
N SER A 197 -19.16 13.50 -5.75
CA SER A 197 -20.47 13.30 -5.14
C SER A 197 -20.49 13.62 -3.65
N ASP A 198 -19.38 13.42 -2.93
CA ASP A 198 -19.27 13.70 -1.49
C ASP A 198 -19.16 15.21 -1.19
N GLN A 199 -18.80 16.03 -2.18
CA GLN A 199 -18.82 17.50 -2.06
C GLN A 199 -20.23 18.09 -2.07
N ARG A 200 -21.23 17.32 -2.53
CA ARG A 200 -22.63 17.75 -2.55
C ARG A 200 -23.35 17.02 -1.44
N GLY A 201 -23.34 17.61 -0.25
CA GLY A 201 -24.16 17.15 0.87
C GLY A 201 -25.59 16.86 0.41
N CYS A 202 -26.10 15.70 0.80
CA CYS A 202 -27.43 15.15 0.48
C CYS A 202 -27.69 14.81 -0.99
N ASN A 203 -27.61 13.51 -1.31
CA ASN A 203 -28.72 12.77 -1.91
C ASN A 203 -28.49 11.25 -1.75
N LEU A 204 -28.74 10.75 -0.54
CA LEU A 204 -29.24 9.39 -0.30
C LEU A 204 -30.74 9.47 -0.03
N LEU A 205 -31.47 10.11 -0.94
CA LEU A 205 -32.90 9.97 -1.13
C LEU A 205 -33.11 10.13 -2.63
N ILE A 206 -33.37 9.01 -3.31
CA ILE A 206 -34.36 8.80 -4.38
C ILE A 206 -34.07 7.41 -4.99
N ASP A 207 -35.00 6.50 -4.66
CA ASP A 207 -35.43 5.21 -5.24
C ASP A 207 -34.44 4.05 -5.47
#